data_AF-A0A3R9P392-F1
#
_entry.id   AF-A0A3R9P392-F1
#
_cell.length_a   1.000
_cell.length_b   1.000
_cell.length_c   1.000
_cell.angle_alpha   90.00
_cell.angle_beta   90.00
_cell.angle_gamma   90.00
#
_symmetry.space_group_name_H-M   'P 1'
#
loop_
_entity.id
_entity.type
_entity.pdbx_description
1 polymer ?
#
loop_
_entity_poly.entity_id
_entity_poly.type
_entity_poly.pdbx_seq_one_letter_code
_entity_poly.pdbx_strand_id
1 'polypeptide(L)'
;MKTPAEYLACPVFELTYPTGETAESVPVVAYDDAVRAVEAALADAEKYKYLLMRALRRSGPAQNYPPVAAVGPVPKTLVVPLYTPTEIAA
;
A
#
# COMPACT_ATOMS: atom_id res chain seq x y z
N MET A 1 -4.21 -4.22 12.03
CA MET A 1 -3.11 -3.26 11.97
C MET A 1 -2.70 -2.91 13.36
N LYS A 2 -1.40 -3.00 13.66
CA LYS A 2 -0.85 -2.52 14.92
C LYS A 2 -0.92 -1.00 14.99
N THR A 3 -0.97 -0.44 16.19
CA THR A 3 -0.85 1.02 16.37
C THR A 3 0.59 1.50 16.09
N PRO A 4 0.83 2.78 15.76
CA PRO A 4 2.19 3.28 15.55
C PRO A 4 3.13 3.02 16.74
N ALA A 5 2.61 3.13 17.96
CA ALA A 5 3.36 2.83 19.19
C ALA A 5 3.76 1.35 19.31
N GLU A 6 2.95 0.43 18.77
CA GLU A 6 3.25 -1.00 18.76
C GLU A 6 4.33 -1.39 17.72
N TYR A 7 4.53 -0.59 16.67
CA TYR A 7 5.66 -0.77 15.75
C TYR A 7 6.97 -0.23 16.32
N LEU A 8 6.86 0.79 17.18
CA LEU A 8 7.98 1.43 17.88
C LEU A 8 8.18 0.84 19.29
N ALA A 9 8.00 -0.47 19.45
CA ALA A 9 8.30 -1.20 20.69
C ALA A 9 9.82 -1.37 20.91
N CYS A 10 10.56 -0.28 20.78
CA CYS A 10 12.01 -0.17 20.84
C CYS A 10 12.39 0.86 21.92
N PRO A 11 13.64 0.88 22.39
CA PRO A 11 14.11 1.91 23.31
C PRO A 11 13.93 3.31 22.70
N VAL A 12 13.24 4.19 23.43
CA VAL A 12 13.06 5.60 23.07
C VAL A 12 14.00 6.44 23.93
N PHE A 13 14.70 7.36 23.30
CA PHE A 13 15.60 8.31 23.93
C PHE A 13 14.94 9.69 23.96
N GLU A 14 15.19 10.47 25.00
CA GLU A 14 14.70 11.83 25.08
C GLU A 14 15.81 12.78 24.65
N LEU A 15 15.56 13.56 23.60
CA LEU A 15 16.45 14.63 23.20
C LEU A 15 16.01 15.92 23.88
N THR A 16 16.81 16.38 24.84
CA THR A 16 16.57 17.63 25.56
C THR A 16 17.37 18.75 24.92
N TYR A 17 16.69 19.79 24.45
CA TYR A 17 17.37 20.99 23.96
C TYR A 17 17.88 21.85 25.12
N PRO A 18 19.02 22.54 24.96
CA PRO A 18 19.63 23.36 26.02
C PRO A 18 18.88 24.67 26.32
N THR A 19 17.70 24.90 25.73
CA THR A 19 16.85 26.09 25.91
C THR A 19 16.23 26.21 27.30
N GLY A 20 16.40 25.21 28.17
CA GLY A 20 16.06 25.31 29.60
C GLY A 20 14.58 25.19 29.92
N GLU A 21 13.71 25.08 28.93
CA GLU A 21 12.31 24.72 29.14
C GLU A 21 12.15 23.19 29.14
N THR A 22 11.71 22.65 30.27
CA THR A 22 11.39 21.23 30.46
C THR A 22 10.29 20.71 29.51
N ALA A 23 9.67 21.61 28.73
CA ALA A 23 8.58 21.32 27.81
C ALA A 23 9.03 20.90 26.39
N GLU A 24 10.34 20.91 26.08
CA GLU A 24 10.86 20.61 24.74
C GLU A 24 11.66 19.31 24.65
N SER A 25 11.35 18.28 25.46
CA SER A 25 11.92 16.95 25.23
C SER A 25 11.23 16.27 24.06
N VAL A 26 12.00 15.90 23.03
CA VAL A 26 11.49 15.21 21.85
C VAL A 26 11.89 13.73 21.93
N PRO A 27 10.95 12.78 21.79
CA PRO A 27 11.27 11.37 21.75
C PRO A 27 11.98 11.03 20.43
N VAL A 28 13.15 10.42 20.53
CA VAL A 28 14.02 10.03 19.42
C VAL A 28 14.29 8.53 19.50
N VAL A 29 14.33 7.87 18.36
CA VAL A 29 14.63 6.44 18.25
C VAL A 29 15.90 6.26 17.43
N ALA A 30 16.65 5.18 17.68
CA ALA A 30 17.80 4.83 16.86
C ALA A 30 17.38 4.61 15.40
N TYR A 31 18.27 4.96 14.47
CA TYR A 31 17.97 4.91 13.03
C TYR A 31 17.55 3.51 12.57
N ASP A 32 18.30 2.48 12.95
CA ASP A 32 18.03 1.11 12.51
C ASP A 32 16.68 0.58 13.01
N ASP A 33 16.29 0.97 14.22
CA ASP A 33 15.01 0.61 14.82
C ASP A 33 13.85 1.34 14.12
N ALA A 34 14.05 2.61 13.75
CA ALA A 34 13.08 3.37 12.97
C ALA A 34 12.85 2.76 11.59
N VAL A 35 13.93 2.36 10.90
CA VAL A 35 13.83 1.70 9.58
C VAL A 35 13.05 0.38 9.70
N ARG A 36 13.39 -0.46 10.68
CA ARG A 36 12.72 -1.75 10.90
C ARG A 36 11.24 -1.57 11.23
N ALA A 37 10.88 -0.57 12.02
CA ALA A 37 9.51 -0.25 12.36
C ALA A 37 8.70 0.17 11.12
N VAL A 38 9.30 0.99 10.24
CA VAL A 38 8.67 1.44 8.99
C VAL A 38 8.47 0.27 8.02
N GLU A 39 9.47 -0.61 7.85
CA GLU A 39 9.36 -1.80 7.00
C GLU A 39 8.25 -2.74 7.49
N ALA A 40 8.17 -2.97 8.80
CA ALA A 40 7.12 -3.80 9.39
C ALA A 40 5.73 -3.19 9.20
N ALA A 41 5.60 -1.87 9.37
CA ALA A 41 4.36 -1.16 9.14
C ALA A 41 3.95 -1.19 7.67
N LEU A 42 4.90 -1.08 6.75
CA LEU A 42 4.67 -1.17 5.31
C LEU A 42 4.19 -2.57 4.92
N ALA A 43 4.85 -3.63 5.41
CA ALA A 43 4.46 -5.01 5.14
C ALA A 43 3.05 -5.32 5.65
N ASP A 44 2.68 -4.81 6.83
CA ASP A 44 1.33 -4.93 7.36
C ASP A 44 0.32 -4.14 6.51
N ALA A 45 0.68 -2.91 6.08
CA ALA A 45 -0.15 -2.09 5.21
C ALA A 45 -0.41 -2.74 3.84
N GLU A 46 0.59 -3.37 3.24
CA GLU A 46 0.44 -4.12 1.99
C GLU A 46 -0.54 -5.29 2.14
N LYS A 47 -0.47 -6.01 3.27
CA LYS A 47 -1.41 -7.10 3.58
C LYS A 47 -2.86 -6.62 3.64
N TYR A 48 -3.09 -5.39 4.11
CA TYR A 48 -4.42 -4.80 4.22
C TYR A 48 -4.81 -3.90 3.04
N LYS A 49 -3.97 -3.77 2.00
CA LYS A 49 -4.22 -2.93 0.82
C LYS A 49 -5.59 -3.19 0.19
N TYR A 50 -5.96 -4.45 0.05
CA TYR A 50 -7.27 -4.83 -0.49
C TYR A 50 -8.43 -4.40 0.42
N LEU A 51 -8.30 -4.59 1.74
CA LEU A 51 -9.35 -4.24 2.70
C LEU A 51 -9.48 -2.71 2.88
N LEU A 52 -8.38 -1.97 2.80
CA LEU A 52 -8.38 -0.50 2.79
C LEU A 52 -9.06 0.03 1.51
N MET A 53 -8.67 -0.47 0.34
CA MET A 53 -9.29 -0.09 -0.94
C MET A 53 -10.78 -0.45 -1.00
N ARG A 54 -11.18 -1.52 -0.29
CA ARG A 54 -12.59 -1.91 -0.15
C ARG A 54 -13.33 -0.99 0.85
N ALA A 55 -12.71 -0.65 1.97
CA ALA A 55 -13.27 0.25 2.96
C ALA A 55 -13.45 1.66 2.38
N LEU A 56 -12.43 2.21 1.70
CA LEU A 56 -12.50 3.49 0.97
C LEU A 56 -13.64 3.52 -0.05
N ARG A 57 -13.81 2.45 -0.84
CA ARG A 57 -14.94 2.31 -1.76
C ARG A 57 -16.29 2.30 -1.06
N ARG A 58 -16.34 1.92 0.21
CA ARG A 58 -17.57 1.80 1.02
C ARG A 58 -17.81 3.03 1.91
N SER A 59 -16.76 3.77 2.29
CA SER A 59 -16.78 4.88 3.26
C SER A 59 -16.63 6.26 2.63
N GLY A 60 -16.35 6.36 1.33
CA GLY A 60 -16.49 7.63 0.63
C GLY A 60 -17.95 8.12 0.72
N PRO A 61 -18.21 9.44 0.83
CA PRO A 61 -19.54 9.94 0.46
C PRO A 61 -19.83 9.43 -0.95
N ALA A 62 -21.10 9.32 -1.33
CA ALA A 62 -21.49 9.02 -2.71
C ALA A 62 -20.95 10.10 -3.68
N GLN A 63 -19.63 10.11 -3.90
CA GLN A 63 -19.03 10.79 -5.01
C GLN A 63 -19.45 9.96 -6.20
N ASN A 64 -20.25 10.60 -7.05
CA ASN A 64 -20.36 10.32 -8.46
C ASN A 64 -18.95 10.26 -9.06
N TYR A 65 -18.21 9.18 -8.82
CA TYR A 65 -17.26 8.73 -9.80
C TYR A 65 -18.10 8.44 -11.05
N PRO A 66 -17.78 9.01 -12.22
CA PRO A 66 -18.39 8.53 -13.45
C PRO A 66 -18.20 7.01 -13.44
N PRO A 67 -19.23 6.23 -13.81
CA PRO A 67 -19.13 4.77 -13.79
C PRO A 67 -17.85 4.41 -14.52
N VAL A 68 -16.87 3.87 -13.80
CA VAL A 68 -15.72 3.25 -14.43
C VAL A 68 -16.35 2.15 -15.25
N ALA A 69 -16.38 2.35 -16.57
CA ALA A 69 -16.96 1.39 -17.48
C ALA A 69 -16.42 0.03 -17.06
N ALA A 70 -17.33 -0.86 -16.68
CA ALA A 70 -16.97 -2.25 -16.43
C ALA A 70 -16.08 -2.64 -17.61
N VAL A 71 -14.85 -3.08 -17.35
CA VAL A 71 -13.99 -3.61 -18.39
C VAL A 71 -14.82 -4.73 -19.00
N GLY A 72 -15.44 -4.43 -20.14
CA GLY A 72 -16.29 -5.36 -20.84
C GLY A 72 -15.47 -6.62 -21.10
N PRO A 73 -16.11 -7.79 -21.25
CA PRO A 73 -15.39 -9.00 -21.58
C PRO A 73 -14.43 -8.68 -22.73
N VAL A 74 -13.13 -8.85 -22.46
CA VAL A 74 -12.06 -8.64 -23.44
C VAL A 74 -12.53 -9.34 -24.72
N PRO A 75 -12.68 -8.63 -25.85
CA PRO A 75 -13.11 -9.28 -27.07
C PRO A 75 -12.09 -10.37 -27.34
N LYS A 76 -12.56 -11.63 -27.35
CA LYS A 76 -11.73 -12.78 -27.70
C LYS A 76 -11.21 -12.50 -29.11
N THR A 77 -9.98 -12.03 -29.20
CA THR A 77 -9.28 -11.89 -30.48
C THR A 77 -9.25 -13.28 -31.09
N LEU A 78 -10.06 -13.48 -32.13
CA LEU A 78 -10.09 -14.75 -32.84
C LEU A 78 -8.72 -14.92 -33.48
N VAL A 79 -7.95 -15.88 -32.94
CA VAL A 79 -6.68 -16.28 -33.53
C VAL A 79 -7.01 -17.03 -34.81
N VAL A 80 -6.84 -16.37 -35.94
CA VAL A 80 -6.94 -17.01 -37.26
C VAL A 80 -5.55 -17.55 -37.61
N PRO A 81 -5.42 -18.84 -38.00
CA PRO A 81 -4.14 -19.38 -38.44
C PRO A 81 -3.63 -18.63 -39.67
N LEU A 82 -2.33 -18.32 -39.67
CA LEU A 82 -1.64 -17.58 -40.74
C LEU A 82 -1.55 -18.35 -42.07
N TYR A 83 -1.73 -19.67 -42.03
CA TYR A 83 -1.62 -20.54 -43.19
C TYR A 83 -2.89 -21.35 -43.39
N THR A 84 -3.24 -21.56 -44.65
CA THR A 84 -4.33 -22.46 -45.02
C THR A 84 -3.88 -23.92 -44.88
N PRO A 85 -4.77 -24.88 -44.53
CA PRO A 85 -4.40 -26.28 -44.35
C PRO A 85 -3.74 -26.93 -45.57
N THR A 86 -3.98 -26.36 -46.75
CA THR A 86 -3.40 -26.76 -48.04
C THR A 86 -1.93 -26.41 -48.19
N GLU A 87 -1.42 -25.43 -47.44
CA GLU A 87 -0.01 -24.97 -47.52
C GLU A 87 0.91 -25.73 -46.56
N ILE A 88 0.37 -26.42 -45.56
CA ILE A 88 1.14 -27.19 -44.56
C ILE A 88 1.47 -28.60 -45.06
N ALA A 89 0.82 -29.05 -46.15
CA ALA A 89 0.94 -30.41 -46.68
C ALA A 89 1.72 -30.49 -48.02
N ALA A 90 2.40 -29.43 -48.43
CA ALA A 90 3.30 -29.38 -49.59
C ALA A 90 4.76 -29.30 -49.15
#